data_AF-A0A7W5HJM1-F1
#
_entry.id   AF-A0A7W5HJM1-F1
#
_cell.length_a   1.000
_cell.length_b   1.000
_cell.length_c   1.000
_cell.angle_alpha   90.00
_cell.angle_beta   90.00
_cell.angle_gamma   90.00
#
_symmetry.space_group_name_H-M   'P 1'
#
loop_
_entity.id
_entity.type
_entity.pdbx_description
1 polymer ?
#
loop_
_entity_poly.entity_id
_entity_poly.type
_entity_poly.pdbx_seq_one_letter_code
_entity_poly.pdbx_strand_id
1 'polypeptide(L)'
;MTDYYADDHERSEPTLGGQRDDSPPPPESHPAKHRPQTPGEGIAHERRDERRYIRVARTFQVKMEDGTRFDGVDLSQGGFAIHSERPIRTGAKIKASLLILAGGAELIIPVSAECRHCTATAQGRSHTVGFEITDIAPGHLELLRRVIRASLSGREVDVEGLMAGEDPQTPRKRRSGAGMTTPQSAQRPPKPLGRYVALFMAFGVLALVAAATAYRNFMLIEPNFAAVTAPRIDIRAPGPGILQAHDLQAGDRVERDANLTSVKNVDLESDLILATAAQRFNSQLIENLQSSLDSGSGQVSLANSAEPASGEAMSFETVPPEVARARIDQFETARDFQSSRIAALEARQSQNEIYSPCDCLVAWALSSSDGTYINESERVMTLIRTGENDIMVEALVHMDDIDNIDPNQKAYISLPHTSGPISARVRSVALDIERQPRAGFPSWVRQQQNVASVLLVPEKPLPADAVGTPVDVRFTEAPLIGTTAEWIWQGGRAVGQLFGGIFNLFTGDDPEDQRSDTLSQTG
;
A
#
# COMPACT_ATOMS: atom_id res chain seq x y z
N MET A 1 5.42 33.55 -31.65
CA MET A 1 6.58 34.37 -32.05
C MET A 1 7.80 33.59 -31.62
N THR A 2 8.37 32.80 -32.53
CA THR A 2 9.44 31.83 -32.24
C THR A 2 10.77 32.45 -32.63
N ASP A 3 11.67 32.57 -31.65
CA ASP A 3 12.78 33.53 -31.63
C ASP A 3 14.11 32.90 -32.11
N TYR A 4 14.17 32.51 -33.39
CA TYR A 4 15.34 31.83 -33.98
C TYR A 4 16.13 32.69 -34.98
N TYR A 5 15.66 33.89 -35.30
CA TYR A 5 16.42 34.87 -36.07
C TYR A 5 17.50 35.53 -35.19
N ALA A 6 18.63 35.89 -35.79
CA ALA A 6 19.62 36.72 -35.09
C ALA A 6 19.18 38.19 -35.13
N ASP A 7 19.19 38.88 -33.98
CA ASP A 7 18.96 40.33 -33.91
C ASP A 7 20.13 41.08 -34.56
N ASP A 8 19.81 41.96 -35.52
CA ASP A 8 20.79 42.65 -36.37
C ASP A 8 21.37 43.93 -35.72
N HIS A 9 21.63 43.87 -34.42
CA HIS A 9 22.20 44.97 -33.64
C HIS A 9 23.25 44.46 -32.66
N GLU A 10 24.53 44.50 -33.04
CA GLU A 10 25.56 45.04 -32.14
C GLU A 10 26.86 45.41 -32.86
N ARG A 11 27.27 46.64 -32.54
CA ARG A 11 28.48 47.34 -32.96
C ARG A 11 29.75 46.58 -32.60
N SER A 12 30.70 46.61 -33.53
CA SER A 12 32.12 46.43 -33.28
C SER A 12 32.67 47.56 -32.39
N GLU A 13 33.21 47.21 -31.22
CA GLU A 13 34.20 48.05 -30.52
C GLU A 13 35.50 47.27 -30.28
N PRO A 14 36.68 47.88 -30.52
CA PRO A 14 37.97 47.27 -30.33
C PRO A 14 38.54 47.63 -28.95
N THR A 15 39.04 46.66 -28.19
CA THR A 15 39.89 46.95 -27.02
C THR A 15 41.15 46.10 -27.00
N LEU A 16 42.26 46.80 -27.16
CA LEU A 16 43.65 46.39 -26.91
C LEU A 16 43.96 46.49 -25.41
N GLY A 17 44.78 45.54 -24.92
CA GLY A 17 45.42 45.53 -23.59
C GLY A 17 45.09 44.22 -22.86
N GLY A 18 45.99 43.28 -22.56
CA GLY A 18 47.45 43.28 -22.54
C GLY A 18 47.92 43.02 -21.11
N GLN A 19 48.16 41.76 -20.74
CA GLN A 19 49.24 41.42 -19.80
C GLN A 19 49.64 39.95 -19.93
N ARG A 20 50.95 39.73 -19.84
CA ARG A 20 51.71 38.50 -20.09
C ARG A 20 52.31 38.01 -18.76
N ASP A 21 52.83 36.78 -18.80
CA ASP A 21 53.72 36.10 -17.84
C ASP A 21 52.98 35.25 -16.77
N ASP A 22 53.35 34.00 -16.44
CA ASP A 22 54.44 33.13 -16.87
C ASP A 22 54.21 31.69 -16.34
N SER A 23 54.72 30.69 -17.07
CA SER A 23 55.08 29.30 -16.64
C SER A 23 54.00 28.25 -16.28
N PRO A 24 54.32 26.92 -16.24
CA PRO A 24 54.88 26.00 -17.26
C PRO A 24 53.99 24.73 -17.49
N PRO A 25 54.19 23.89 -18.54
CA PRO A 25 53.42 22.63 -18.71
C PRO A 25 54.12 21.46 -17.99
N PRO A 26 53.41 20.53 -17.30
CA PRO A 26 53.09 19.20 -17.89
C PRO A 26 51.89 18.50 -17.16
N PRO A 27 51.59 17.18 -17.30
CA PRO A 27 51.99 16.16 -18.28
C PRO A 27 50.80 15.46 -18.97
N GLU A 28 51.10 14.82 -20.10
CA GLU A 28 50.29 13.74 -20.68
C GLU A 28 50.16 12.56 -19.70
N SER A 29 48.93 12.10 -19.46
CA SER A 29 48.66 10.71 -19.05
C SER A 29 47.23 10.30 -19.47
N HIS A 30 47.19 9.39 -20.44
CA HIS A 30 46.04 8.56 -20.86
C HIS A 30 45.53 7.68 -19.70
N PRO A 31 44.28 7.11 -19.70
CA PRO A 31 43.72 6.45 -20.88
C PRO A 31 42.20 6.53 -21.12
N ALA A 32 41.89 6.51 -22.42
CA ALA A 32 40.60 6.09 -22.94
C ALA A 32 40.31 4.65 -22.49
N LYS A 33 39.18 4.43 -21.81
CA LYS A 33 38.66 3.10 -21.53
C LYS A 33 38.28 2.43 -22.85
N HIS A 34 39.14 1.54 -23.34
CA HIS A 34 38.78 0.49 -24.27
C HIS A 34 37.71 -0.41 -23.63
N ARG A 35 36.52 -0.44 -24.25
CA ARG A 35 35.56 -1.52 -24.05
C ARG A 35 36.11 -2.77 -24.75
N PRO A 36 36.14 -3.95 -24.10
CA PRO A 36 36.62 -5.17 -24.73
C PRO A 36 35.69 -5.56 -25.88
N GLN A 37 36.29 -5.65 -27.07
CA GLN A 37 35.66 -6.20 -28.26
C GLN A 37 35.53 -7.71 -28.09
N THR A 38 34.30 -8.21 -28.21
CA THR A 38 34.01 -9.64 -28.31
C THR A 38 34.60 -10.16 -29.63
N PRO A 39 35.39 -11.24 -29.63
CA PRO A 39 36.01 -11.75 -30.84
C PRO A 39 34.94 -12.49 -31.66
N GLY A 40 34.48 -11.86 -32.75
CA GLY A 40 33.55 -12.48 -33.67
C GLY A 40 32.69 -11.50 -34.45
N GLU A 41 33.27 -10.43 -34.99
CA GLU A 41 32.54 -9.53 -35.87
C GLU A 41 33.26 -9.48 -37.21
N GLY A 42 32.67 -10.16 -38.20
CA GLY A 42 33.15 -10.12 -39.57
C GLY A 42 33.22 -8.68 -40.06
N ILE A 43 34.19 -8.39 -40.93
CA ILE A 43 34.32 -7.09 -41.59
C ILE A 43 32.98 -6.75 -42.26
N ALA A 44 32.19 -5.88 -41.64
CA ALA A 44 30.94 -5.38 -42.19
C ALA A 44 31.29 -4.42 -43.32
N HIS A 45 30.95 -4.79 -44.55
CA HIS A 45 31.03 -3.88 -45.67
C HIS A 45 29.93 -2.81 -45.50
N GLU A 46 30.32 -1.64 -45.00
CA GLU A 46 29.47 -0.45 -44.97
C GLU A 46 28.96 -0.16 -46.40
N ARG A 47 27.63 -0.14 -46.58
CA ARG A 47 27.06 0.20 -47.88
C ARG A 47 27.30 1.68 -48.17
N ARG A 48 27.43 2.06 -49.43
CA ARG A 48 27.74 3.45 -49.82
C ARG A 48 26.69 4.45 -49.30
N ASP A 49 25.47 3.98 -49.07
CA ASP A 49 24.31 4.71 -48.55
C ASP A 49 24.15 4.67 -47.02
N GLU A 50 25.02 3.99 -46.27
CA GLU A 50 25.05 4.06 -44.79
C GLU A 50 25.93 5.23 -44.28
N ARG A 51 26.60 5.93 -45.20
CA ARG A 51 27.40 7.11 -44.91
C ARG A 51 26.52 8.31 -44.57
N ARG A 52 26.53 8.68 -43.28
CA ARG A 52 25.66 9.71 -42.67
C ARG A 52 25.70 11.10 -43.33
N TYR A 53 26.75 11.43 -44.09
CA TYR A 53 27.01 12.79 -44.61
C TYR A 53 27.03 12.91 -46.15
N ILE A 54 26.50 11.93 -46.90
CA ILE A 54 26.37 12.12 -48.35
C ILE A 54 25.30 13.17 -48.63
N ARG A 55 25.70 14.29 -49.23
CA ARG A 55 24.83 15.39 -49.61
C ARG A 55 24.35 15.21 -51.05
N VAL A 56 23.04 15.23 -51.25
CA VAL A 56 22.40 15.23 -52.57
C VAL A 56 21.77 16.59 -52.83
N ALA A 57 22.05 17.15 -54.00
CA ALA A 57 21.39 18.35 -54.51
C ALA A 57 20.06 17.93 -55.12
N ARG A 58 18.98 18.08 -54.34
CA ARG A 58 17.61 17.83 -54.78
C ARG A 58 16.76 19.02 -54.40
N THR A 59 15.73 19.30 -55.19
CA THR A 59 14.71 20.30 -54.86
C THR A 59 13.76 19.72 -53.79
N PHE A 60 13.77 20.31 -52.61
CA PHE A 60 12.82 20.05 -51.53
C PHE A 60 12.47 21.38 -50.87
N GLN A 61 11.34 21.42 -50.18
CA GLN A 61 10.98 22.56 -49.34
C GLN A 61 11.03 22.17 -47.88
N VAL A 62 11.33 23.12 -47.02
CA VAL A 62 11.32 22.94 -45.57
C VAL A 62 10.25 23.84 -45.00
N LYS A 63 9.23 23.24 -44.41
CA LYS A 63 8.21 23.96 -43.66
C LYS A 63 8.59 23.96 -42.18
N MET A 64 8.84 25.13 -41.62
CA MET A 64 9.08 25.27 -40.18
C MET A 64 7.76 25.28 -39.40
N GLU A 65 7.82 25.06 -38.08
CA GLU A 65 6.66 25.02 -37.19
C GLU A 65 5.82 26.30 -37.23
N ASP A 66 6.43 27.45 -37.49
CA ASP A 66 5.76 28.74 -37.65
C ASP A 66 5.05 28.93 -39.01
N GLY A 67 5.06 27.90 -39.85
CA GLY A 67 4.39 27.86 -41.15
C GLY A 67 5.21 28.47 -42.30
N THR A 68 6.38 29.03 -42.03
CA THR A 68 7.28 29.55 -43.06
C THR A 68 7.85 28.41 -43.91
N ARG A 69 8.02 28.67 -45.21
CA ARG A 69 8.57 27.70 -46.17
C ARG A 69 9.87 28.23 -46.74
N PHE A 70 10.90 27.38 -46.73
CA PHE A 70 12.20 27.68 -47.29
C PHE A 70 12.56 26.68 -48.37
N ASP A 71 13.28 27.12 -49.39
CA ASP A 71 13.80 26.24 -50.42
C ASP A 71 15.09 25.56 -49.96
N GLY A 72 15.13 24.24 -50.12
CA GLY A 72 16.26 23.39 -49.77
C GLY A 72 17.41 23.47 -50.78
N VAL A 73 18.63 23.47 -50.28
CA VAL A 73 19.87 23.54 -51.07
C VAL A 73 20.48 22.15 -51.22
N ASP A 74 20.74 21.47 -50.10
CA ASP A 74 21.24 20.11 -50.08
C ASP A 74 20.59 19.28 -48.96
N LEU A 75 20.52 17.97 -49.17
CA LEU A 75 19.90 17.02 -48.25
C LEU A 75 20.84 15.84 -47.99
N SER A 76 20.93 15.41 -46.74
CA SER A 76 21.66 14.21 -46.31
C SER A 76 20.88 13.47 -45.22
N GLN A 77 21.36 12.29 -44.81
CA GLN A 77 20.72 11.54 -43.72
C GLN A 77 20.88 12.23 -42.36
N GLY A 78 21.95 12.98 -42.17
CA GLY A 78 22.27 13.65 -40.92
C GLY A 78 21.90 15.14 -40.87
N GLY A 79 21.44 15.74 -41.97
CA GLY A 79 21.25 17.18 -42.03
C GLY A 79 20.77 17.68 -43.38
N PHE A 80 20.33 18.94 -43.43
CA PHE A 80 19.86 19.62 -44.63
C PHE A 80 20.26 21.09 -44.61
N ALA A 81 20.39 21.71 -45.78
CA ALA A 81 20.64 23.14 -45.91
C ALA A 81 19.46 23.84 -46.59
N ILE A 82 19.19 25.08 -46.19
CA ILE A 82 18.13 25.94 -46.77
C ILE A 82 18.67 27.30 -47.17
N HIS A 83 17.92 27.96 -48.06
CA HIS A 83 18.09 29.37 -48.36
C HIS A 83 17.18 30.22 -47.47
N SER A 84 17.73 31.24 -46.80
CA SER A 84 16.97 32.18 -45.96
C SER A 84 17.40 33.62 -46.26
N GLU A 85 16.45 34.56 -46.29
CA GLU A 85 16.75 35.99 -46.44
C GLU A 85 17.28 36.61 -45.14
N ARG A 86 17.00 35.99 -43.99
CA ARG A 86 17.43 36.47 -42.67
C ARG A 86 18.40 35.48 -42.01
N PRO A 87 19.38 35.96 -41.24
CA PRO A 87 20.30 35.10 -40.52
C PRO A 87 19.58 34.33 -39.41
N ILE A 88 19.87 33.03 -39.31
CA ILE A 88 19.37 32.15 -38.25
C ILE A 88 20.50 31.92 -37.24
N ARG A 89 20.17 31.98 -35.95
CA ARG A 89 21.14 31.83 -34.86
C ARG A 89 21.73 30.42 -34.85
N THR A 90 23.06 30.32 -34.81
CA THR A 90 23.76 29.03 -34.64
C THR A 90 23.42 28.40 -33.28
N GLY A 91 23.10 27.11 -33.26
CA GLY A 91 22.63 26.36 -32.09
C GLY A 91 21.10 26.39 -31.90
N ALA A 92 20.35 27.13 -32.72
CA ALA A 92 18.89 27.16 -32.63
C ALA A 92 18.30 25.79 -33.01
N LYS A 93 17.44 25.24 -32.14
CA LYS A 93 16.71 24.00 -32.38
C LYS A 93 15.34 24.31 -32.97
N ILE A 94 15.03 23.71 -34.11
CA ILE A 94 13.78 23.90 -34.84
C ILE A 94 13.08 22.56 -35.06
N LYS A 95 11.74 22.59 -35.07
CA LYS A 95 10.92 21.52 -35.62
C LYS A 95 10.53 21.91 -37.04
N ALA A 96 10.81 21.01 -37.99
CA ALA A 96 10.57 21.25 -39.39
C ALA A 96 9.97 20.01 -40.06
N SER A 97 9.32 20.22 -41.20
CA SER A 97 8.84 19.17 -42.08
C SER A 97 9.51 19.32 -43.44
N LEU A 98 10.24 18.30 -43.88
CA LEU A 98 10.80 18.24 -45.22
C LEU A 98 9.70 17.80 -46.18
N LEU A 99 9.42 18.64 -47.17
CA LEU A 99 8.44 18.43 -48.23
C LEU A 99 9.18 18.05 -49.50
N ILE A 100 9.08 16.78 -49.89
CA ILE A 100 9.81 16.20 -51.02
C ILE A 100 8.82 15.67 -52.05
N LEU A 101 8.91 16.17 -53.27
CA LEU A 101 8.12 15.65 -54.39
C LEU A 101 8.70 14.31 -54.87
N ALA A 102 7.85 13.28 -54.88
CA ALA A 102 8.14 11.94 -55.38
C ALA A 102 7.09 11.56 -56.41
N GLY A 103 7.44 11.69 -57.70
CA GLY A 103 6.49 11.52 -58.81
C GLY A 103 5.36 12.55 -58.71
N GLY A 104 4.15 12.07 -58.38
CA GLY A 104 2.95 12.89 -58.20
C GLY A 104 2.48 13.09 -56.75
N ALA A 105 3.23 12.58 -55.75
CA ALA A 105 2.89 12.69 -54.33
C ALA A 105 3.89 13.57 -53.57
N GLU A 106 3.40 14.36 -52.62
CA GLU A 106 4.22 15.14 -51.69
C GLU A 106 4.51 14.31 -50.44
N LEU A 107 5.78 13.97 -50.22
CA LEU A 107 6.24 13.27 -49.02
C LEU A 107 6.56 14.29 -47.93
N ILE A 108 5.96 14.09 -46.75
CA ILE A 108 6.16 14.96 -45.58
C ILE A 108 6.95 14.18 -44.53
N ILE A 109 8.19 14.63 -44.25
CA ILE A 109 9.09 14.00 -43.29
C ILE A 109 9.31 14.96 -42.12
N PRO A 110 8.68 14.73 -40.96
CA PRO A 110 8.89 15.57 -39.78
C PRO A 110 10.25 15.28 -39.14
N VAL A 111 11.00 16.35 -38.81
CA VAL A 111 12.35 16.29 -38.24
C VAL A 111 12.53 17.37 -37.17
N SER A 112 13.35 17.07 -36.16
CA SER A 112 13.91 18.07 -35.26
C SER A 112 15.37 18.29 -35.63
N ALA A 113 15.78 19.55 -35.78
CA ALA A 113 17.12 19.88 -36.26
C ALA A 113 17.72 21.09 -35.54
N GLU A 114 19.05 21.13 -35.46
CA GLU A 114 19.83 22.20 -34.84
C GLU A 114 20.66 22.94 -35.89
N CYS A 115 20.60 24.27 -35.89
CA CYS A 115 21.38 25.09 -36.81
C CYS A 115 22.88 24.98 -36.48
N ARG A 116 23.70 24.48 -37.40
CA ARG A 116 25.16 24.34 -37.21
C ARG A 116 25.95 25.52 -37.78
N HIS A 117 25.54 26.03 -38.93
CA HIS A 117 26.20 27.17 -39.56
C HIS A 117 25.21 28.02 -40.35
N CYS A 118 25.46 29.33 -40.38
CA CYS A 118 24.75 30.28 -41.22
C CYS A 118 25.80 31.12 -41.96
N THR A 119 25.93 30.92 -43.27
CA THR A 119 26.92 31.64 -44.09
C THR A 119 26.20 32.60 -45.04
N ALA A 120 26.69 33.84 -45.12
CA ALA A 120 26.17 34.80 -46.09
C ALA A 120 26.67 34.43 -47.51
N THR A 121 25.77 34.47 -48.48
CA THR A 121 26.09 34.26 -49.89
C THR A 121 26.86 35.48 -50.41
N ALA A 122 27.71 35.32 -51.44
CA ALA A 122 28.63 36.34 -51.95
C ALA A 122 28.00 37.71 -52.33
N GLN A 123 26.67 37.80 -52.45
CA GLN A 123 25.92 39.03 -52.71
C GLN A 123 25.32 39.69 -51.45
N GLY A 124 25.57 39.16 -50.25
CA GLY A 124 25.20 39.76 -48.94
C GLY A 124 23.69 39.83 -48.63
N ARG A 125 22.82 39.38 -49.53
CA ARG A 125 21.35 39.48 -49.41
C ARG A 125 20.65 38.19 -49.02
N SER A 126 21.36 37.07 -48.97
CA SER A 126 20.79 35.77 -48.63
C SER A 126 21.79 34.89 -47.91
N HIS A 127 21.28 34.07 -47.00
CA HIS A 127 22.04 33.20 -46.13
C HIS A 127 21.75 31.74 -46.47
N THR A 128 22.81 30.94 -46.55
CA THR A 128 22.71 29.48 -46.59
C THR A 128 22.87 28.95 -45.18
N VAL A 129 21.80 28.33 -44.67
CA VAL A 129 21.75 27.84 -43.29
C VAL A 129 21.77 26.32 -43.30
N GLY A 130 22.74 25.72 -42.61
CA GLY A 130 22.89 24.28 -42.48
C GLY A 130 22.37 23.78 -41.14
N PHE A 131 21.50 22.78 -41.18
CA PHE A 131 20.89 22.15 -40.02
C PHE A 131 21.37 20.70 -39.88
N GLU A 132 21.68 20.28 -38.65
CA GLU A 132 21.91 18.87 -38.30
C GLU A 132 20.63 18.29 -37.70
N ILE A 133 20.17 17.15 -38.22
CA ILE A 133 18.97 16.46 -37.72
C ILE A 133 19.34 15.79 -36.38
N THR A 134 18.73 16.28 -35.30
CA THR A 134 18.94 15.75 -33.95
C THR A 134 18.01 14.59 -33.65
N ASP A 135 16.78 14.62 -34.19
CA ASP A 135 15.78 13.58 -33.96
C ASP A 135 14.85 13.38 -35.17
N ILE A 136 14.54 12.11 -35.45
CA ILE A 136 13.68 11.64 -36.54
C ILE A 136 13.16 10.24 -36.22
N ALA A 137 11.87 9.98 -36.41
CA ALA A 137 11.29 8.67 -36.14
C ALA A 137 11.88 7.59 -37.09
N PRO A 138 12.05 6.33 -36.64
CA PRO A 138 12.70 5.28 -37.44
C PRO A 138 12.07 5.06 -38.82
N GLY A 139 10.73 5.10 -38.93
CA GLY A 139 10.04 4.98 -40.22
C GLY A 139 10.30 6.15 -41.17
N HIS A 140 10.41 7.37 -40.64
CA HIS A 140 10.74 8.56 -41.42
C HIS A 140 12.20 8.60 -41.87
N LEU A 141 13.11 8.06 -41.05
CA LEU A 141 14.51 7.89 -41.41
C LEU A 141 14.68 6.93 -42.58
N GLU A 142 13.96 5.81 -42.60
CA GLU A 142 13.98 4.86 -43.73
C GLU A 142 13.43 5.48 -45.02
N LEU A 143 12.36 6.28 -44.93
CA LEU A 143 11.85 7.03 -46.07
C LEU A 143 12.91 8.02 -46.61
N LEU A 144 13.57 8.78 -45.72
CA LEU A 144 14.64 9.70 -46.10
C LEU A 144 15.83 8.98 -46.75
N ARG A 145 16.24 7.82 -46.20
CA ARG A 145 17.30 6.97 -46.77
C ARG A 145 16.96 6.54 -48.19
N ARG A 146 15.72 6.11 -48.43
CA ARG A 146 15.26 5.66 -49.75
C ARG A 146 15.23 6.81 -50.76
N VAL A 147 14.80 8.00 -50.35
CA VAL A 147 14.84 9.21 -51.17
C VAL A 147 16.27 9.58 -51.57
N ILE A 148 17.22 9.56 -50.62
CA ILE A 148 18.63 9.84 -50.90
C ILE A 148 19.21 8.79 -51.85
N ARG A 149 18.91 7.49 -51.64
CA ARG A 149 19.38 6.40 -52.50
C ARG A 149 18.84 6.51 -53.93
N ALA A 150 17.57 6.86 -54.11
CA ALA A 150 17.00 7.12 -55.43
C ALA A 150 17.73 8.27 -56.14
N SER A 151 17.99 9.36 -55.40
CA SER A 151 18.71 10.52 -55.91
C SER A 151 20.16 10.18 -56.32
N LEU A 152 20.86 9.34 -55.55
CA LEU A 152 22.22 8.86 -55.86
C LEU A 152 22.27 7.87 -57.04
N SER A 153 21.18 7.14 -57.29
CA SER A 153 21.07 6.21 -58.42
C SER A 153 20.51 6.85 -59.69
N GLY A 154 20.17 8.14 -59.65
CA GLY A 154 19.57 8.86 -60.78
C GLY A 154 18.16 8.38 -61.14
N ARG A 155 17.49 7.68 -60.21
CA ARG A 155 16.11 7.19 -60.40
C ARG A 155 15.12 8.16 -59.79
N GLU A 156 14.02 8.41 -60.48
CA GLU A 156 12.88 9.12 -59.88
C GLU A 156 12.29 8.28 -58.74
N VAL A 157 11.86 8.95 -57.68
CA VAL A 157 11.24 8.29 -56.51
C VAL A 157 9.79 7.98 -56.87
N ASP A 158 9.47 6.70 -57.00
CA ASP A 158 8.11 6.21 -57.23
C ASP A 158 7.52 5.63 -55.93
N VAL A 159 6.23 5.85 -55.69
CA VAL A 159 5.50 5.46 -54.47
C VAL A 159 5.47 3.94 -54.31
N GLU A 160 5.37 3.20 -55.42
CA GLU A 160 5.40 1.73 -55.41
C GLU A 160 6.76 1.19 -54.95
N GLY A 161 7.85 1.87 -55.36
CA GLY A 161 9.21 1.57 -54.90
C GLY A 161 9.48 1.96 -53.45
N LEU A 162 8.70 2.88 -52.88
CA LEU A 162 8.71 3.23 -51.46
C LEU A 162 7.92 2.22 -50.61
N MET A 163 6.98 1.47 -51.19
CA MET A 163 6.17 0.46 -50.49
C MET A 163 6.76 -0.95 -50.56
N ALA A 164 7.56 -1.26 -51.59
CA ALA A 164 8.27 -2.54 -51.67
C ALA A 164 9.20 -2.70 -50.45
N GLY A 165 8.94 -3.75 -49.66
CA GLY A 165 9.75 -4.16 -48.51
C GLY A 165 11.19 -4.47 -48.91
N GLU A 166 12.07 -4.53 -47.91
CA GLU A 166 13.52 -4.76 -47.97
C GLU A 166 14.05 -5.34 -49.30
N ASP A 167 14.93 -4.57 -49.95
CA ASP A 167 15.64 -5.01 -51.14
C ASP A 167 16.52 -6.23 -50.79
N PRO A 168 16.32 -7.39 -51.45
CA PRO A 168 17.12 -8.57 -51.17
C PRO A 168 18.59 -8.26 -51.46
N GLN A 169 19.46 -8.50 -50.47
CA GLN A 169 20.90 -8.42 -50.70
C GLN A 169 21.26 -9.24 -51.94
N THR A 170 21.82 -8.59 -52.95
CA THR A 170 22.32 -9.25 -54.17
C THR A 170 23.16 -10.46 -53.79
N PRO A 171 22.74 -11.70 -54.08
CA PRO A 171 23.48 -12.88 -53.66
C PRO A 171 24.85 -12.89 -54.34
N ARG A 172 25.93 -12.81 -53.56
CA ARG A 172 27.28 -13.02 -54.06
C ARG A 172 27.41 -14.50 -54.47
N LYS A 173 27.46 -14.73 -55.79
CA LYS A 173 27.77 -16.02 -56.40
C LYS A 173 29.15 -16.50 -55.90
N ARG A 174 29.17 -17.37 -54.89
CA ARG A 174 30.40 -18.07 -54.46
C ARG A 174 30.83 -18.99 -55.60
N ARG A 175 32.06 -18.82 -56.08
CA ARG A 175 32.73 -19.78 -56.97
C ARG A 175 32.88 -21.10 -56.22
N SER A 176 32.05 -22.09 -56.56
CA SER A 176 32.26 -23.47 -56.19
C SER A 176 33.37 -24.06 -57.07
N GLY A 177 34.38 -24.63 -56.41
CA GLY A 177 35.47 -25.35 -57.05
C GLY A 177 35.00 -26.55 -57.86
N ALA A 178 35.86 -26.94 -58.79
CA ALA A 178 35.71 -28.10 -59.65
C ALA A 178 35.52 -29.39 -58.84
N GLY A 179 34.59 -30.25 -59.28
CA GLY A 179 34.36 -31.57 -58.69
C GLY A 179 33.05 -32.21 -59.12
N MET A 180 33.06 -32.83 -60.30
CA MET A 180 32.31 -34.01 -60.75
C MET A 180 30.90 -34.31 -60.17
N THR A 181 29.89 -34.07 -61.02
CA THR A 181 28.72 -34.92 -61.33
C THR A 181 28.19 -35.94 -60.30
N THR A 182 26.99 -35.65 -59.75
CA THR A 182 25.83 -36.57 -59.75
C THR A 182 24.55 -35.78 -59.43
N PRO A 183 23.40 -36.00 -60.11
CA PRO A 183 22.19 -35.23 -59.86
C PRO A 183 21.44 -35.81 -58.66
N GLN A 184 21.54 -35.16 -57.50
CA GLN A 184 20.69 -35.48 -56.34
C GLN A 184 19.38 -34.70 -56.41
N SER A 185 18.30 -35.44 -56.18
CA SER A 185 16.91 -35.02 -56.14
C SER A 185 16.68 -33.82 -55.20
N ALA A 186 15.80 -32.92 -55.62
CA ALA A 186 15.35 -31.79 -54.82
C ALA A 186 14.61 -32.25 -53.55
N GLN A 187 15.34 -32.47 -52.46
CA GLN A 187 14.76 -32.60 -51.13
C GLN A 187 14.25 -31.22 -50.70
N ARG A 188 12.93 -31.04 -50.75
CA ARG A 188 12.25 -29.93 -50.05
C ARG A 188 12.63 -30.01 -48.56
N PRO A 189 13.09 -28.92 -47.93
CA PRO A 189 13.31 -28.91 -46.49
C PRO A 189 11.97 -29.17 -45.78
N PRO A 190 11.94 -29.99 -44.71
CA PRO A 190 10.72 -30.25 -43.96
C PRO A 190 10.18 -28.93 -43.39
N LYS A 191 8.87 -28.70 -43.54
CA LYS A 191 8.20 -27.54 -42.96
C LYS A 191 8.50 -27.52 -41.45
N PRO A 192 8.93 -26.39 -40.85
CA PRO A 192 9.35 -26.35 -39.46
C PRO A 192 8.12 -26.38 -38.53
N LEU A 193 7.53 -27.57 -38.35
CA LEU A 193 6.39 -27.81 -37.46
C LEU A 193 6.70 -27.38 -36.03
N GLY A 194 7.96 -27.48 -35.61
CA GLY A 194 8.44 -27.05 -34.30
C GLY A 194 8.21 -25.57 -33.98
N ARG A 195 8.13 -24.69 -34.99
CA ARG A 195 7.79 -23.27 -34.77
C ARG A 195 6.33 -23.09 -34.33
N TYR A 196 5.41 -23.88 -34.88
CA TYR A 196 4.01 -23.84 -34.48
C TYR A 196 3.80 -24.45 -33.10
N VAL A 197 4.48 -25.54 -32.78
CA VAL A 197 4.44 -26.14 -31.43
C VAL A 197 4.98 -25.17 -30.38
N ALA A 198 6.10 -24.49 -30.65
CA ALA A 198 6.63 -23.46 -29.77
C ALA A 198 5.67 -22.27 -29.60
N LEU A 199 4.99 -21.85 -30.67
CA LEU A 199 4.00 -20.77 -30.63
C LEU A 199 2.76 -21.16 -29.82
N PHE A 200 2.23 -22.38 -30.00
CA PHE A 200 1.12 -22.88 -29.19
C PHE A 200 1.50 -23.07 -27.72
N MET A 201 2.71 -23.51 -27.42
CA MET A 201 3.23 -23.55 -26.04
C MET A 201 3.35 -22.13 -25.45
N ALA A 202 3.89 -21.17 -26.20
CA ALA A 202 3.97 -19.78 -25.77
C ALA A 202 2.58 -19.18 -25.54
N PHE A 203 1.62 -19.47 -26.42
CA PHE A 203 0.23 -19.06 -26.25
C PHE A 203 -0.43 -19.72 -25.04
N GLY A 204 -0.18 -21.01 -24.81
CA GLY A 204 -0.67 -21.72 -23.62
C GLY A 204 -0.12 -21.14 -22.32
N VAL A 205 1.17 -20.81 -22.28
CA VAL A 205 1.79 -20.12 -21.14
C VAL A 205 1.20 -18.73 -20.97
N LEU A 206 1.03 -17.95 -22.05
CA LEU A 206 0.45 -16.62 -22.00
C LEU A 206 -1.01 -16.66 -21.53
N ALA A 207 -1.80 -17.62 -22.00
CA ALA A 207 -3.18 -17.83 -21.56
C ALA A 207 -3.23 -18.22 -20.07
N LEU A 208 -2.31 -19.06 -19.61
CA LEU A 208 -2.19 -19.43 -18.19
C LEU A 208 -1.82 -18.21 -17.33
N VAL A 209 -0.85 -17.40 -17.77
CA VAL A 209 -0.47 -16.16 -17.08
C VAL A 209 -1.64 -15.17 -17.08
N ALA A 210 -2.31 -14.97 -18.21
CA ALA A 210 -3.47 -14.09 -18.31
C ALA A 210 -4.62 -14.56 -17.41
N ALA A 211 -4.91 -15.86 -17.36
CA ALA A 211 -5.91 -16.44 -16.46
C ALA A 211 -5.52 -16.26 -14.98
N ALA A 212 -4.25 -16.47 -14.63
CA ALA A 212 -3.74 -16.23 -13.28
C ALA A 212 -3.80 -14.75 -12.89
N THR A 213 -3.49 -13.83 -13.80
CA THR A 213 -3.61 -12.38 -13.59
C THR A 213 -5.06 -11.97 -13.44
N ALA A 214 -5.97 -12.47 -14.28
CA ALA A 214 -7.40 -12.19 -14.16
C ALA A 214 -7.96 -12.72 -12.83
N TYR A 215 -7.59 -13.94 -12.42
CA TYR A 215 -8.01 -14.49 -11.13
C TYR A 215 -7.55 -13.61 -9.95
N ARG A 216 -6.29 -13.14 -9.96
CA ARG A 216 -5.77 -12.27 -8.91
C ARG A 216 -6.49 -10.92 -8.84
N ASN A 217 -6.77 -10.31 -9.99
CA ASN A 217 -7.37 -8.98 -10.02
C ASN A 217 -8.89 -8.98 -9.78
N PHE A 218 -9.60 -10.05 -10.14
CA PHE A 218 -11.06 -10.09 -10.05
C PHE A 218 -11.62 -10.95 -8.93
N MET A 219 -10.87 -11.93 -8.41
CA MET A 219 -11.39 -12.89 -7.41
C MET A 219 -10.65 -12.84 -6.07
N LEU A 220 -9.71 -11.91 -5.91
CA LEU A 220 -9.00 -11.68 -4.66
C LEU A 220 -9.28 -10.26 -4.17
N ILE A 221 -10.06 -10.15 -3.11
CA ILE A 221 -10.26 -8.89 -2.39
C ILE A 221 -9.20 -8.84 -1.30
N GLU A 222 -8.25 -7.91 -1.45
CA GLU A 222 -7.24 -7.60 -0.43
C GLU A 222 -7.78 -6.45 0.44
N PRO A 223 -7.97 -6.63 1.76
CA PRO A 223 -8.42 -5.56 2.62
C PRO A 223 -7.32 -4.51 2.81
N ASN A 224 -7.72 -3.24 2.94
CA ASN A 224 -6.81 -2.13 3.18
C ASN A 224 -6.03 -2.29 4.49
N PHE A 225 -6.66 -2.91 5.49
CA PHE A 225 -6.06 -3.24 6.77
C PHE A 225 -6.87 -4.34 7.44
N ALA A 226 -6.20 -5.34 8.02
CA ALA A 226 -6.86 -6.32 8.89
C ALA A 226 -6.02 -6.58 10.13
N ALA A 227 -6.69 -6.78 11.26
CA ALA A 227 -6.05 -7.11 12.54
C ALA A 227 -6.91 -8.05 13.37
N VAL A 228 -6.28 -8.79 14.28
CA VAL A 228 -6.98 -9.58 15.29
C VAL A 228 -7.60 -8.63 16.32
N THR A 229 -8.89 -8.78 16.55
CA THR A 229 -9.66 -7.94 17.47
C THR A 229 -10.51 -8.76 18.43
N ALA A 230 -10.73 -8.21 19.62
CA ALA A 230 -11.57 -8.82 20.64
C ALA A 230 -12.46 -7.77 21.32
N PRO A 231 -13.64 -8.15 21.85
CA PRO A 231 -14.52 -7.23 22.56
C PRO A 231 -13.79 -6.63 23.76
N ARG A 232 -13.83 -5.31 23.86
CA ARG A 232 -13.23 -4.54 24.93
C ARG A 232 -14.30 -4.13 25.93
N ILE A 233 -13.98 -4.25 27.22
CA ILE A 233 -14.80 -3.80 28.33
C ILE A 233 -14.00 -2.77 29.12
N ASP A 234 -14.51 -1.55 29.17
CA ASP A 234 -13.92 -0.50 30.01
C ASP A 234 -14.57 -0.53 31.39
N ILE A 235 -13.76 -0.86 32.40
CA ILE A 235 -14.16 -0.81 33.80
C ILE A 235 -14.01 0.62 34.27
N ARG A 236 -15.13 1.18 34.73
CA ARG A 236 -15.23 2.56 35.20
C ARG A 236 -15.51 2.61 36.69
N ALA A 237 -15.01 3.66 37.32
CA ALA A 237 -15.25 3.91 38.72
C ALA A 237 -16.76 4.11 38.99
N PRO A 238 -17.35 3.36 39.92
CA PRO A 238 -18.77 3.47 40.27
C PRO A 238 -19.09 4.77 41.03
N GLY A 239 -18.08 5.36 41.68
CA GLY A 239 -18.20 6.61 42.43
C GLY A 239 -16.82 7.23 42.66
N PRO A 240 -16.77 8.44 43.22
CA PRO A 240 -15.51 9.10 43.55
C PRO A 240 -14.85 8.44 44.76
N GLY A 241 -13.52 8.43 44.81
CA GLY A 241 -12.78 7.92 45.97
C GLY A 241 -11.33 7.60 45.66
N ILE A 242 -10.68 6.91 46.58
CA ILE A 242 -9.28 6.49 46.46
C ILE A 242 -9.25 5.06 45.93
N LEU A 243 -8.60 4.84 44.79
CA LEU A 243 -8.40 3.50 44.24
C LEU A 243 -7.44 2.71 45.14
N GLN A 244 -7.88 1.53 45.58
CA GLN A 244 -7.03 0.62 46.36
C GLN A 244 -5.99 -0.07 45.48
N ALA A 245 -4.85 -0.37 46.08
CA ALA A 245 -3.74 -1.07 45.43
C ALA A 245 -4.20 -2.41 44.82
N HIS A 246 -3.75 -2.67 43.60
CA HIS A 246 -3.89 -3.95 42.93
C HIS A 246 -2.59 -4.29 42.18
N ASP A 247 -2.33 -5.58 42.00
CA ASP A 247 -1.11 -6.07 41.33
C ASP A 247 -1.32 -6.35 39.84
N LEU A 248 -2.53 -6.09 39.30
CA LEU A 248 -2.87 -6.37 37.91
C LEU A 248 -2.08 -5.48 36.92
N GLN A 249 -1.45 -6.13 35.95
CA GLN A 249 -0.71 -5.51 34.86
C GLN A 249 -1.29 -5.87 33.49
N ALA A 250 -0.89 -5.11 32.47
CA ALA A 250 -1.26 -5.44 31.10
C ALA A 250 -0.69 -6.81 30.69
N GLY A 251 -1.54 -7.69 30.19
CA GLY A 251 -1.22 -9.07 29.85
C GLY A 251 -1.74 -10.12 30.84
N ASP A 252 -2.11 -9.70 32.06
CA ASP A 252 -2.61 -10.63 33.07
C ASP A 252 -3.98 -11.19 32.68
N ARG A 253 -4.23 -12.44 33.08
CA ARG A 253 -5.53 -13.10 32.90
C ARG A 253 -6.32 -13.07 34.19
N VAL A 254 -7.59 -12.73 34.07
CA VAL A 254 -8.55 -12.69 35.17
C VAL A 254 -9.74 -13.58 34.83
N GLU A 255 -10.23 -14.31 35.82
CA GLU A 255 -11.43 -15.14 35.69
C GLU A 255 -12.69 -14.30 35.92
N ARG A 256 -13.83 -14.80 35.45
CA ARG A 256 -15.14 -14.22 35.77
C ARG A 256 -15.33 -14.14 37.29
N ASP A 257 -15.90 -13.04 37.75
CA ASP A 257 -16.18 -12.71 39.15
C ASP A 257 -14.94 -12.62 40.05
N ALA A 258 -13.73 -12.59 39.46
CA ALA A 258 -12.52 -12.29 40.20
C ALA A 258 -12.53 -10.83 40.68
N ASN A 259 -12.12 -10.61 41.93
CA ASN A 259 -11.95 -9.27 42.48
C ASN A 259 -10.76 -8.57 41.79
N LEU A 260 -11.02 -7.42 41.16
CA LEU A 260 -10.00 -6.65 40.44
C LEU A 260 -9.35 -5.61 41.35
N THR A 261 -10.18 -4.82 42.03
CA THR A 261 -9.77 -3.71 42.91
C THR A 261 -11.01 -3.18 43.65
N SER A 262 -10.81 -2.23 44.56
CA SER A 262 -11.92 -1.51 45.18
C SER A 262 -11.64 -0.02 45.33
N VAL A 263 -12.70 0.76 45.45
CA VAL A 263 -12.63 2.21 45.64
C VAL A 263 -12.99 2.56 47.07
N LYS A 264 -12.04 3.14 47.81
CA LYS A 264 -12.28 3.64 49.15
C LYS A 264 -12.94 5.03 49.08
N ASN A 265 -14.23 5.08 49.37
CA ASN A 265 -14.99 6.32 49.49
C ASN A 265 -15.22 6.66 50.99
N VAL A 266 -14.45 7.61 51.51
CA VAL A 266 -14.48 8.02 52.92
C VAL A 266 -15.78 8.76 53.26
N ASP A 267 -16.35 9.49 52.31
CA ASP A 267 -17.59 10.24 52.50
C ASP A 267 -18.77 9.28 52.64
N LEU A 268 -18.83 8.25 51.79
CA LEU A 268 -19.83 7.20 51.85
C LEU A 268 -19.76 6.39 53.16
N GLU A 269 -18.55 6.07 53.62
CA GLU A 269 -18.32 5.40 54.90
C GLU A 269 -18.80 6.27 56.07
N SER A 270 -18.50 7.57 56.04
CA SER A 270 -18.95 8.54 57.04
C SER A 270 -20.48 8.67 57.07
N ASP A 271 -21.12 8.75 55.90
CA ASP A 271 -22.57 8.80 55.77
C ASP A 271 -23.24 7.53 56.31
N LEU A 272 -22.66 6.36 56.05
CA LEU A 272 -23.18 5.09 56.56
C LEU A 272 -23.09 5.03 58.09
N ILE A 273 -21.96 5.47 58.67
CA ILE A 273 -21.78 5.55 60.13
C ILE A 273 -22.83 6.49 60.75
N LEU A 274 -23.04 7.68 60.16
CA LEU A 274 -24.01 8.65 60.65
C LEU A 274 -25.45 8.12 60.55
N ALA A 275 -25.82 7.50 59.43
CA ALA A 275 -27.15 6.92 59.26
C ALA A 275 -27.41 5.77 60.25
N THR A 276 -26.41 4.91 60.46
CA THR A 276 -26.46 3.81 61.44
C THR A 276 -26.59 4.32 62.86
N ALA A 277 -25.84 5.37 63.23
CA ALA A 277 -25.93 6.00 64.53
C ALA A 277 -27.32 6.62 64.78
N ALA A 278 -27.88 7.31 63.78
CA ALA A 278 -29.22 7.89 63.85
C ALA A 278 -30.31 6.82 63.98
N GLN A 279 -30.22 5.72 63.22
CA GLN A 279 -31.13 4.59 63.33
C GLN A 279 -31.07 3.97 64.73
N ARG A 280 -29.87 3.69 65.25
CA ARG A 280 -29.67 3.12 66.59
C ARG A 280 -30.22 4.04 67.68
N PHE A 281 -29.99 5.34 67.57
CA PHE A 281 -30.53 6.33 68.50
C PHE A 281 -32.06 6.32 68.53
N ASN A 282 -32.72 6.34 67.37
CA ASN A 282 -34.18 6.27 67.29
C ASN A 282 -34.72 4.94 67.85
N SER A 283 -34.07 3.81 67.55
CA SER A 283 -34.44 2.51 68.11
C SER A 283 -34.38 2.49 69.65
N GLN A 284 -33.33 3.08 70.23
CA GLN A 284 -33.20 3.19 71.70
C GLN A 284 -34.28 4.10 72.30
N LEU A 285 -34.63 5.21 71.63
CA LEU A 285 -35.72 6.08 72.08
C LEU A 285 -37.08 5.37 72.06
N ILE A 286 -37.35 4.59 71.01
CA ILE A 286 -38.57 3.77 70.90
C ILE A 286 -38.62 2.76 72.04
N GLU A 287 -37.54 2.01 72.25
CA GLU A 287 -37.45 0.97 73.30
C GLU A 287 -37.65 1.56 74.70
N ASN A 288 -37.00 2.69 75.00
CA ASN A 288 -37.14 3.38 76.28
C ASN A 288 -38.58 3.86 76.52
N LEU A 289 -39.25 4.38 75.47
CA LEU A 289 -40.64 4.85 75.58
C LEU A 289 -41.63 3.71 75.69
N GLN A 290 -41.44 2.63 74.94
CA GLN A 290 -42.27 1.42 75.05
C GLN A 290 -42.16 0.82 76.46
N SER A 291 -40.95 0.65 76.97
CA SER A 291 -40.70 0.17 78.34
C SER A 291 -41.37 1.06 79.40
N SER A 292 -41.31 2.38 79.22
CA SER A 292 -41.98 3.34 80.11
C SER A 292 -43.50 3.21 80.07
N LEU A 293 -44.09 3.04 78.88
CA LEU A 293 -45.54 2.81 78.72
C LEU A 293 -45.99 1.49 79.35
N ASP A 294 -45.22 0.41 79.18
CA ASP A 294 -45.53 -0.92 79.70
C ASP A 294 -45.42 -0.97 81.23
N SER A 295 -44.55 -0.14 81.83
CA SER A 295 -44.39 -0.03 83.28
C SER A 295 -45.60 0.59 84.01
N GLY A 296 -46.60 1.12 83.28
CA GLY A 296 -47.87 1.56 83.84
C GLY A 296 -47.82 2.85 84.66
N SER A 297 -46.73 3.62 84.61
CA SER A 297 -46.72 4.97 85.18
C SER A 297 -47.62 5.86 84.34
N GLY A 298 -48.64 6.47 84.95
CA GLY A 298 -49.62 7.32 84.25
C GLY A 298 -49.04 8.58 83.57
N GLN A 299 -47.72 8.77 83.62
CA GLN A 299 -46.96 9.83 82.96
C GLN A 299 -45.62 9.25 82.46
N VAL A 300 -45.24 9.60 81.23
CA VAL A 300 -43.97 9.18 80.60
C VAL A 300 -43.05 10.41 80.51
N SER A 301 -41.83 10.29 81.06
CA SER A 301 -40.82 11.36 80.98
C SER A 301 -40.09 11.33 79.65
N LEU A 302 -40.23 12.38 78.85
CA LEU A 302 -39.60 12.56 77.55
C LEU A 302 -38.47 13.60 77.66
N ALA A 303 -37.28 13.28 77.13
CA ALA A 303 -36.20 14.26 77.02
C ALA A 303 -36.55 15.30 75.96
N ASN A 304 -36.67 16.56 76.35
CA ASN A 304 -36.98 17.65 75.44
C ASN A 304 -35.71 18.03 74.65
N SER A 305 -35.78 17.89 73.33
CA SER A 305 -34.64 18.09 72.42
C SER A 305 -34.53 19.54 71.92
N ALA A 306 -35.44 20.42 72.33
CA ALA A 306 -35.35 21.84 72.05
C ALA A 306 -34.22 22.45 72.89
N GLU A 307 -33.19 22.95 72.22
CA GLU A 307 -32.01 23.59 72.82
C GLU A 307 -32.44 24.67 73.82
N PRO A 308 -32.19 24.52 75.13
CA PRO A 308 -32.53 25.56 76.09
C PRO A 308 -31.59 26.73 75.83
N ALA A 309 -32.14 27.94 75.69
CA ALA A 309 -31.35 29.17 75.54
C ALA A 309 -30.38 29.46 76.70
N SER A 310 -30.41 28.65 77.78
CA SER A 310 -29.67 28.85 79.03
C SER A 310 -28.53 27.86 79.30
N GLY A 311 -28.27 26.86 78.45
CA GLY A 311 -27.16 25.92 78.67
C GLY A 311 -27.30 24.97 79.86
N GLU A 312 -28.52 24.80 80.40
CA GLU A 312 -28.82 23.82 81.46
C GLU A 312 -29.16 22.43 80.90
N ALA A 313 -28.97 21.42 81.74
CA ALA A 313 -29.15 19.99 81.45
C ALA A 313 -30.50 19.67 80.80
N MET A 314 -30.53 18.60 79.99
CA MET A 314 -31.71 18.10 79.28
C MET A 314 -32.98 18.16 80.15
N SER A 315 -33.97 18.96 79.77
CA SER A 315 -35.23 19.04 80.52
C SER A 315 -36.11 17.86 80.17
N PHE A 316 -36.65 17.17 81.17
CA PHE A 316 -37.62 16.08 80.95
C PHE A 316 -39.04 16.62 81.09
N GLU A 317 -39.87 16.42 80.07
CA GLU A 317 -41.30 16.76 80.09
C GLU A 317 -42.11 15.50 80.40
N THR A 318 -43.07 15.59 81.33
CA THR A 318 -44.01 14.50 81.60
C THR A 318 -45.20 14.60 80.66
N VAL A 319 -45.42 13.57 79.87
CA VAL A 319 -46.39 13.62 78.77
C VAL A 319 -47.41 12.48 78.90
N PRO A 320 -48.69 12.71 78.56
CA PRO A 320 -49.71 11.64 78.58
C PRO A 320 -49.34 10.45 77.68
N PRO A 321 -49.83 9.24 77.99
CA PRO A 321 -49.51 8.03 77.24
C PRO A 321 -49.93 8.09 75.76
N GLU A 322 -50.99 8.82 75.42
CA GLU A 322 -51.42 9.02 74.03
C GLU A 322 -50.39 9.79 73.21
N VAL A 323 -49.80 10.84 73.80
CA VAL A 323 -48.76 11.65 73.14
C VAL A 323 -47.46 10.85 73.04
N ALA A 324 -47.12 10.06 74.06
CA ALA A 324 -45.97 9.16 74.01
C ALA A 324 -46.10 8.12 72.86
N ARG A 325 -47.31 7.57 72.63
CA ARG A 325 -47.57 6.69 71.47
C ARG A 325 -47.40 7.41 70.14
N ALA A 326 -47.93 8.63 70.02
CA ALA A 326 -47.72 9.44 68.81
C ALA A 326 -46.24 9.75 68.56
N ARG A 327 -45.45 9.92 69.63
CA ARG A 327 -44.00 10.14 69.53
C ARG A 327 -43.25 8.87 69.11
N ILE A 328 -43.69 7.70 69.57
CA ILE A 328 -43.16 6.41 69.10
C ILE A 328 -43.38 6.26 67.60
N ASP A 329 -44.58 6.53 67.09
CA ASP A 329 -44.90 6.45 65.66
C ASP A 329 -44.00 7.38 64.81
N GLN A 330 -43.72 8.59 65.32
CA GLN A 330 -42.74 9.50 64.69
C GLN A 330 -41.33 8.93 64.66
N PHE A 331 -40.87 8.31 65.76
CA PHE A 331 -39.55 7.70 65.81
C PHE A 331 -39.46 6.43 64.97
N GLU A 332 -40.53 5.64 64.87
CA GLU A 332 -40.62 4.48 63.98
C GLU A 332 -40.50 4.93 62.53
N THR A 333 -41.25 5.95 62.13
CA THR A 333 -41.13 6.55 60.79
C THR A 333 -39.70 7.04 60.52
N ALA A 334 -39.07 7.73 61.49
CA ALA A 334 -37.70 8.20 61.35
C ALA A 334 -36.69 7.05 61.27
N ARG A 335 -36.85 6.00 62.08
CA ARG A 335 -36.03 4.78 62.06
C ARG A 335 -36.15 4.08 60.71
N ASP A 336 -37.35 3.93 60.18
CA ASP A 336 -37.62 3.23 58.92
C ASP A 336 -37.11 4.02 57.72
N PHE A 337 -37.13 5.35 57.79
CA PHE A 337 -36.43 6.19 56.84
C PHE A 337 -34.90 5.97 56.91
N GLN A 338 -34.30 5.93 58.10
CA GLN A 338 -32.86 5.66 58.23
C GLN A 338 -32.49 4.24 57.78
N SER A 339 -33.31 3.22 58.04
CA SER A 339 -33.05 1.85 57.57
C SER A 339 -33.04 1.78 56.04
N SER A 340 -33.97 2.48 55.39
CA SER A 340 -34.00 2.61 53.92
C SER A 340 -32.76 3.33 53.39
N ARG A 341 -32.30 4.38 54.08
CA ARG A 341 -31.07 5.10 53.75
C ARG A 341 -29.83 4.23 53.91
N ILE A 342 -29.73 3.46 55.00
CA ILE A 342 -28.63 2.51 55.25
C ILE A 342 -28.57 1.49 54.12
N ALA A 343 -29.68 0.84 53.77
CA ALA A 343 -29.73 -0.13 52.69
C ALA A 343 -29.26 0.46 51.34
N ALA A 344 -29.62 1.72 51.05
CA ALA A 344 -29.15 2.42 49.85
C ALA A 344 -27.64 2.73 49.88
N LEU A 345 -27.09 3.10 51.05
CA LEU A 345 -25.66 3.38 51.23
C LEU A 345 -24.83 2.08 51.16
N GLU A 346 -25.29 1.00 51.78
CA GLU A 346 -24.66 -0.33 51.69
C GLU A 346 -24.64 -0.85 50.26
N ALA A 347 -25.75 -0.69 49.52
CA ALA A 347 -25.79 -1.04 48.10
C ALA A 347 -24.74 -0.26 47.29
N ARG A 348 -24.61 1.05 47.52
CA ARG A 348 -23.56 1.88 46.89
C ARG A 348 -22.16 1.46 47.32
N GLN A 349 -21.97 1.06 48.58
CA GLN A 349 -20.68 0.62 49.08
C GLN A 349 -20.26 -0.70 48.44
N SER A 350 -21.19 -1.63 48.25
CA SER A 350 -20.91 -2.91 47.56
C SER A 350 -20.51 -2.71 46.09
N GLN A 351 -20.99 -1.64 45.45
CA GLN A 351 -20.60 -1.31 44.07
C GLN A 351 -19.16 -0.83 43.98
N ASN A 352 -18.57 -0.30 45.06
CA ASN A 352 -17.17 0.12 45.09
C ASN A 352 -16.18 -1.05 45.02
N GLU A 353 -16.64 -2.29 45.23
CA GLU A 353 -15.86 -3.48 44.94
C GLU A 353 -16.04 -3.86 43.47
N ILE A 354 -14.93 -3.88 42.73
CA ILE A 354 -14.95 -4.02 41.27
C ILE A 354 -14.55 -5.44 40.91
N TYR A 355 -15.48 -6.17 40.30
CA TYR A 355 -15.31 -7.55 39.87
C TYR A 355 -15.20 -7.68 38.35
N SER A 356 -14.53 -8.73 37.89
CA SER A 356 -14.41 -9.05 36.46
C SER A 356 -15.72 -9.61 35.89
N PRO A 357 -16.28 -9.07 34.79
CA PRO A 357 -17.50 -9.60 34.18
C PRO A 357 -17.27 -10.81 33.25
N CYS A 358 -16.01 -11.19 32.98
CA CYS A 358 -15.65 -12.28 32.08
C CYS A 358 -14.34 -12.97 32.50
N ASP A 359 -14.05 -14.09 31.83
CA ASP A 359 -12.69 -14.55 31.66
C ASP A 359 -12.04 -13.63 30.63
N CYS A 360 -11.20 -12.72 31.11
CA CYS A 360 -10.67 -11.62 30.32
C CYS A 360 -9.14 -11.52 30.46
N LEU A 361 -8.53 -10.83 29.52
CA LEU A 361 -7.14 -10.38 29.59
C LEU A 361 -7.11 -8.87 29.90
N VAL A 362 -6.28 -8.46 30.84
CA VAL A 362 -6.08 -7.06 31.21
C VAL A 362 -5.28 -6.37 30.11
N ALA A 363 -5.87 -5.42 29.40
CA ALA A 363 -5.18 -4.64 28.38
C ALA A 363 -4.46 -3.42 28.96
N TRP A 364 -5.05 -2.84 30.00
CA TRP A 364 -4.54 -1.67 30.69
C TRP A 364 -5.19 -1.58 32.07
N ALA A 365 -4.42 -1.19 33.07
CA ALA A 365 -4.90 -0.91 34.42
C ALA A 365 -4.25 0.38 34.92
N LEU A 366 -5.04 1.21 35.61
CA LEU A 366 -4.56 2.42 36.27
C LEU A 366 -3.71 2.01 37.47
N SER A 367 -2.45 2.43 37.52
CA SER A 367 -1.59 2.15 38.68
C SER A 367 -2.19 2.75 39.95
N SER A 368 -2.26 1.95 41.00
CA SER A 368 -2.89 2.26 42.29
C SER A 368 -1.91 2.25 43.46
N SER A 369 -0.59 2.16 43.17
CA SER A 369 0.47 2.07 44.18
C SER A 369 0.51 3.23 45.18
N ASP A 370 -0.06 4.39 44.83
CA ASP A 370 0.03 5.63 45.62
C ASP A 370 -1.33 6.17 46.11
N GLY A 371 -2.39 5.37 46.13
CA GLY A 371 -3.71 5.83 46.61
C GLY A 371 -4.30 6.93 45.72
N THR A 372 -4.30 6.70 44.41
CA THR A 372 -4.80 7.64 43.42
C THR A 372 -6.28 7.97 43.64
N TYR A 373 -6.61 9.26 43.70
CA TYR A 373 -7.99 9.71 43.72
C TYR A 373 -8.59 9.64 42.31
N ILE A 374 -9.77 9.04 42.20
CA ILE A 374 -10.52 8.85 40.96
C ILE A 374 -11.92 9.45 41.09
N ASN A 375 -12.44 9.99 39.99
CA ASN A 375 -13.80 10.49 39.92
C ASN A 375 -14.78 9.41 39.45
N GLU A 376 -16.07 9.64 39.67
CA GLU A 376 -17.12 8.79 39.10
C GLU A 376 -16.97 8.69 37.57
N SER A 377 -17.21 7.49 37.03
CA SER A 377 -17.11 7.15 35.61
C SER A 377 -15.70 7.24 35.00
N GLU A 378 -14.67 7.55 35.79
CA GLU A 378 -13.28 7.53 35.35
C GLU A 378 -12.86 6.09 35.01
N ARG A 379 -12.05 5.91 33.97
CA ARG A 379 -11.65 4.58 33.50
C ARG A 379 -10.52 4.04 34.38
N VAL A 380 -10.79 2.94 35.08
CA VAL A 380 -9.86 2.29 36.00
C VAL A 380 -9.09 1.16 35.31
N MET A 381 -9.80 0.33 34.53
CA MET A 381 -9.19 -0.78 33.80
C MET A 381 -9.83 -0.95 32.43
N THR A 382 -9.09 -1.60 31.53
CA THR A 382 -9.58 -2.07 30.24
C THR A 382 -9.34 -3.57 30.15
N LEU A 383 -10.42 -4.32 29.99
CA LEU A 383 -10.40 -5.77 29.85
C LEU A 383 -10.74 -6.17 28.41
N ILE A 384 -10.17 -7.27 27.97
CA ILE A 384 -10.42 -7.88 26.65
C ILE A 384 -11.02 -9.26 26.89
N ARG A 385 -12.17 -9.54 26.30
CA ARG A 385 -12.80 -10.86 26.37
C ARG A 385 -11.98 -11.90 25.61
N THR A 386 -11.67 -13.03 26.25
CA THR A 386 -10.84 -14.10 25.67
C THR A 386 -11.57 -15.43 25.52
N GLY A 387 -12.90 -15.41 25.37
CA GLY A 387 -13.68 -16.61 25.09
C GLY A 387 -13.36 -17.24 23.72
N GLU A 388 -13.70 -18.51 23.55
CA GLU A 388 -13.35 -19.35 22.37
C GLU A 388 -13.78 -18.75 21.01
N ASN A 389 -14.82 -17.90 20.99
CA ASN A 389 -15.32 -17.21 19.79
C ASN A 389 -15.32 -15.67 19.92
N ASP A 390 -14.66 -15.12 20.94
CA ASP A 390 -14.62 -13.67 21.16
C ASP A 390 -13.48 -13.02 20.35
N ILE A 391 -12.37 -13.74 20.18
CA ILE A 391 -11.22 -13.30 19.37
C ILE A 391 -11.54 -13.54 17.90
N MET A 392 -11.66 -12.45 17.15
CA MET A 392 -12.04 -12.43 15.73
C MET A 392 -10.99 -11.65 14.93
N VAL A 393 -11.11 -11.65 13.61
CA VAL A 393 -10.34 -10.74 12.76
C VAL A 393 -11.27 -9.69 12.20
N GLU A 394 -10.88 -8.43 12.35
CA GLU A 394 -11.56 -7.29 11.75
C GLU A 394 -10.76 -6.89 10.50
N ALA A 395 -11.41 -6.89 9.34
CA ALA A 395 -10.82 -6.50 8.06
C ALA A 395 -11.59 -5.31 7.48
N LEU A 396 -10.87 -4.24 7.13
CA LEU A 396 -11.45 -3.09 6.45
C LEU A 396 -11.36 -3.27 4.95
N VAL A 397 -12.52 -3.28 4.32
CA VAL A 397 -12.69 -3.47 2.88
C VAL A 397 -13.25 -2.19 2.27
N HIS A 398 -12.82 -1.83 1.07
CA HIS A 398 -13.34 -0.66 0.37
C HIS A 398 -14.82 -0.85 0.01
N MET A 399 -15.58 0.24 -0.02
CA MET A 399 -17.04 0.18 -0.27
C MET A 399 -17.39 -0.53 -1.59
N ASP A 400 -16.55 -0.38 -2.61
CA ASP A 400 -16.74 -0.99 -3.94
C ASP A 400 -16.65 -2.53 -3.94
N ASP A 401 -15.96 -3.12 -2.97
CA ASP A 401 -15.72 -4.56 -2.90
C ASP A 401 -16.72 -5.28 -1.96
N ILE A 402 -17.52 -4.53 -1.20
CA ILE A 402 -18.47 -5.09 -0.23
C ILE A 402 -19.57 -5.91 -0.90
N ASP A 403 -20.03 -5.47 -2.07
CA ASP A 403 -21.09 -6.17 -2.81
C ASP A 403 -20.69 -7.61 -3.22
N ASN A 404 -19.39 -7.91 -3.20
CA ASN A 404 -18.82 -9.22 -3.51
C ASN A 404 -18.53 -10.05 -2.23
N ILE A 405 -18.87 -9.54 -1.04
CA ILE A 405 -18.65 -10.22 0.24
C ILE A 405 -19.98 -10.63 0.87
N ASP A 406 -20.24 -11.94 0.85
CA ASP A 406 -21.42 -12.53 1.44
C ASP A 406 -21.21 -12.93 2.91
N PRO A 407 -22.24 -12.81 3.77
CA PRO A 407 -22.24 -13.47 5.08
C PRO A 407 -21.96 -14.97 4.94
N ASN A 408 -21.15 -15.52 5.84
CA ASN A 408 -20.71 -16.93 5.87
C ASN A 408 -19.80 -17.36 4.69
N GLN A 409 -19.31 -16.41 3.87
CA GLN A 409 -18.24 -16.67 2.90
C GLN A 409 -16.95 -17.14 3.59
N LYS A 410 -16.19 -18.00 2.92
CA LYS A 410 -14.87 -18.47 3.39
C LYS A 410 -13.78 -17.44 3.11
N ALA A 411 -12.97 -17.20 4.13
CA ALA A 411 -11.78 -16.36 4.07
C ALA A 411 -10.59 -17.09 4.67
N TYR A 412 -9.39 -16.67 4.30
CA TYR A 412 -8.13 -17.19 4.83
C TYR A 412 -7.37 -16.06 5.51
N ILE A 413 -6.94 -16.31 6.74
CA ILE A 413 -6.17 -15.39 7.58
C ILE A 413 -4.72 -15.87 7.63
N SER A 414 -3.77 -15.01 7.35
CA SER A 414 -2.34 -15.30 7.51
C SER A 414 -1.75 -14.43 8.61
N LEU A 415 -1.26 -15.07 9.68
CA LEU A 415 -0.56 -14.40 10.77
C LEU A 415 0.96 -14.34 10.51
N PRO A 416 1.67 -13.28 10.94
CA PRO A 416 3.11 -13.16 10.73
C PRO A 416 3.96 -14.29 11.33
N HIS A 417 3.48 -14.93 12.40
CA HIS A 417 4.24 -15.89 13.21
C HIS A 417 3.71 -17.33 13.14
N THR A 418 2.76 -17.61 12.26
CA THR A 418 2.16 -18.94 12.11
C THR A 418 2.43 -19.51 10.73
N SER A 419 2.86 -20.76 10.67
CA SER A 419 3.06 -21.48 9.41
C SER A 419 1.72 -21.91 8.81
N GLY A 420 1.18 -21.09 7.92
CA GLY A 420 0.05 -21.45 7.06
C GLY A 420 -1.25 -20.68 7.34
N PRO A 421 -2.13 -20.60 6.34
CA PRO A 421 -3.37 -19.85 6.45
C PRO A 421 -4.36 -20.54 7.40
N ILE A 422 -5.04 -19.75 8.21
CA ILE A 422 -6.14 -20.18 9.07
C ILE A 422 -7.45 -19.90 8.33
N SER A 423 -8.25 -20.93 8.13
CA SER A 423 -9.60 -20.81 7.56
C SER A 423 -10.51 -20.04 8.52
N ALA A 424 -11.30 -19.14 7.98
CA ALA A 424 -12.25 -18.30 8.71
C ALA A 424 -13.52 -18.08 7.87
N ARG A 425 -14.57 -17.59 8.53
CA ARG A 425 -15.84 -17.25 7.88
C ARG A 425 -16.28 -15.85 8.20
N VAL A 426 -16.88 -15.20 7.22
CA VAL A 426 -17.51 -13.89 7.40
C VAL A 426 -18.70 -14.04 8.33
N ARG A 427 -18.66 -13.37 9.48
CA ARG A 427 -19.77 -13.34 10.44
C ARG A 427 -20.76 -12.23 10.08
N SER A 428 -20.23 -11.04 9.85
CA SER A 428 -21.02 -9.85 9.56
C SER A 428 -20.19 -8.84 8.80
N VAL A 429 -20.88 -8.08 7.95
CA VAL A 429 -20.35 -6.90 7.27
C VAL A 429 -21.06 -5.70 7.89
N ALA A 430 -20.30 -4.79 8.47
CA ALA A 430 -20.79 -3.59 9.13
C ALA A 430 -20.29 -2.35 8.38
N LEU A 431 -21.24 -1.55 7.87
CA LEU A 431 -20.97 -0.28 7.18
C LEU A 431 -20.72 0.87 8.16
N ASP A 432 -21.00 0.67 9.45
CA ASP A 432 -20.95 1.72 10.46
C ASP A 432 -20.62 1.15 11.85
N ILE A 433 -20.07 2.02 12.69
CA ILE A 433 -19.43 1.76 13.99
C ILE A 433 -20.18 0.72 14.82
N GLU A 434 -19.53 -0.42 15.10
CA GLU A 434 -20.06 -1.41 16.04
C GLU A 434 -20.35 -0.78 17.41
N ARG A 435 -21.50 -1.15 17.99
CA ARG A 435 -21.92 -0.69 19.33
C ARG A 435 -20.97 -1.11 20.45
N GLN A 436 -20.09 -2.09 20.19
CA GLN A 436 -19.13 -2.60 21.15
C GLN A 436 -17.71 -2.16 20.76
N PRO A 437 -17.00 -1.40 21.61
CA PRO A 437 -15.61 -1.09 21.35
C PRO A 437 -14.81 -2.41 21.29
N ARG A 438 -13.96 -2.56 20.27
CA ARG A 438 -13.05 -3.70 20.13
C ARG A 438 -11.61 -3.25 20.26
N ALA A 439 -10.81 -4.03 20.99
CA ALA A 439 -9.37 -3.84 21.13
C ALA A 439 -8.63 -4.47 19.93
N GLY A 440 -7.41 -3.99 19.67
CA GLY A 440 -6.54 -4.51 18.60
C GLY A 440 -6.61 -3.75 17.27
N PHE A 441 -7.55 -2.82 17.12
CA PHE A 441 -7.64 -1.97 15.93
C PHE A 441 -7.41 -0.50 16.29
N PRO A 442 -6.49 0.22 15.63
CA PRO A 442 -6.24 1.62 15.94
C PRO A 442 -7.44 2.52 15.60
N SER A 443 -7.73 3.50 16.44
CA SER A 443 -8.89 4.40 16.28
C SER A 443 -8.81 5.29 15.05
N TRP A 444 -7.62 5.66 14.59
CA TRP A 444 -7.41 6.50 13.41
C TRP A 444 -7.76 5.78 12.10
N VAL A 445 -7.62 4.44 12.04
CA VAL A 445 -7.98 3.67 10.84
C VAL A 445 -9.50 3.65 10.66
N ARG A 446 -10.27 3.63 11.76
CA ARG A 446 -11.74 3.61 11.77
C ARG A 446 -12.41 4.90 11.28
N GLN A 447 -11.65 5.95 10.97
CA GLN A 447 -12.18 7.25 10.54
C GLN A 447 -12.28 7.41 9.02
N GLN A 448 -11.84 6.41 8.25
CA GLN A 448 -11.97 6.44 6.80
C GLN A 448 -13.45 6.24 6.40
N GLN A 449 -14.03 7.19 5.67
CA GLN A 449 -15.47 7.19 5.35
C GLN A 449 -15.88 6.19 4.26
N ASN A 450 -14.92 5.61 3.51
CA ASN A 450 -15.18 4.74 2.36
C ASN A 450 -14.77 3.28 2.58
N VAL A 451 -14.72 2.83 3.84
CA VAL A 451 -14.39 1.44 4.19
C VAL A 451 -15.47 0.85 5.08
N ALA A 452 -15.75 -0.44 4.92
CA ALA A 452 -16.59 -1.20 5.83
C ALA A 452 -15.77 -2.20 6.63
N SER A 453 -16.26 -2.50 7.83
CA SER A 453 -15.68 -3.48 8.72
C SER A 453 -16.30 -4.84 8.48
N VAL A 454 -15.48 -5.81 8.08
CA VAL A 454 -15.85 -7.21 7.93
C VAL A 454 -15.30 -7.99 9.11
N LEU A 455 -16.18 -8.60 9.88
CA LEU A 455 -15.79 -9.48 10.98
C LEU A 455 -15.68 -10.92 10.52
N LEU A 456 -14.54 -11.52 10.82
CA LEU A 456 -14.19 -12.90 10.48
C LEU A 456 -14.08 -13.73 11.75
N VAL A 457 -14.77 -14.87 11.77
CA VAL A 457 -14.65 -15.89 12.82
C VAL A 457 -13.69 -16.97 12.34
N PRO A 458 -12.52 -17.11 12.99
CA PRO A 458 -11.58 -18.19 12.70
C PRO A 458 -12.19 -19.57 13.02
N GLU A 459 -11.93 -20.59 12.18
CA GLU A 459 -12.37 -21.96 12.47
C GLU A 459 -11.51 -22.63 13.57
N LYS A 460 -10.31 -22.08 13.84
CA LYS A 460 -9.46 -22.45 14.97
C LYS A 460 -9.31 -21.25 15.90
N PRO A 461 -9.52 -21.38 17.22
CA PRO A 461 -9.43 -20.27 18.14
C PRO A 461 -8.03 -19.64 18.10
N LEU A 462 -7.99 -18.32 17.99
CA LEU A 462 -6.76 -17.55 18.04
C LEU A 462 -6.35 -17.33 19.49
N PRO A 463 -5.03 -17.26 19.78
CA PRO A 463 -4.57 -17.03 21.14
C PRO A 463 -4.77 -15.55 21.52
N ALA A 464 -5.01 -15.28 22.80
CA ALA A 464 -5.39 -13.94 23.29
C ALA A 464 -4.30 -12.87 23.12
N ASP A 465 -3.04 -13.29 23.10
CA ASP A 465 -1.86 -12.47 22.83
C ASP A 465 -1.78 -11.99 21.36
N ALA A 466 -2.52 -12.63 20.45
CA ALA A 466 -2.58 -12.18 19.06
C ALA A 466 -3.43 -10.92 18.88
N VAL A 467 -4.23 -10.49 19.86
CA VAL A 467 -5.08 -9.29 19.74
C VAL A 467 -4.20 -8.06 19.47
N GLY A 468 -4.51 -7.33 18.40
CA GLY A 468 -3.72 -6.19 17.93
C GLY A 468 -2.65 -6.52 16.91
N THR A 469 -2.43 -7.79 16.58
CA THR A 469 -1.52 -8.18 15.51
C THR A 469 -2.16 -7.90 14.13
N PRO A 470 -1.42 -7.28 13.20
CA PRO A 470 -1.87 -7.13 11.82
C PRO A 470 -1.86 -8.50 11.13
N VAL A 471 -2.86 -8.74 10.28
CA VAL A 471 -3.02 -10.00 9.54
C VAL A 471 -3.34 -9.73 8.07
N ASP A 472 -2.94 -10.66 7.20
CA ASP A 472 -3.39 -10.66 5.80
C ASP A 472 -4.67 -11.50 5.70
N VAL A 473 -5.66 -11.00 4.99
CA VAL A 473 -6.97 -11.65 4.83
C VAL A 473 -7.30 -11.75 3.36
N ARG A 474 -7.75 -12.93 2.94
CA ARG A 474 -8.16 -13.18 1.56
C ARG A 474 -9.53 -13.82 1.52
N PHE A 475 -10.47 -13.15 0.87
CA PHE A 475 -11.80 -13.67 0.61
C PHE A 475 -11.76 -14.59 -0.61
N THR A 476 -12.54 -15.68 -0.59
CA THR A 476 -12.64 -16.59 -1.74
C THR A 476 -14.08 -16.70 -2.22
N GLU A 477 -14.29 -16.47 -3.52
CA GLU A 477 -15.62 -16.56 -4.15
C GLU A 477 -16.00 -18.00 -4.54
N ALA A 478 -15.04 -18.93 -4.60
CA ALA A 478 -15.27 -20.29 -5.10
C ALA A 478 -14.77 -21.39 -4.14
N PRO A 479 -15.67 -22.19 -3.52
CA PRO A 479 -15.32 -23.34 -2.67
C PRO A 479 -14.57 -24.48 -3.38
N LEU A 480 -14.48 -24.47 -4.72
CA LEU A 480 -14.08 -25.63 -5.53
C LEU A 480 -12.63 -25.63 -6.02
N ILE A 481 -11.85 -24.54 -5.88
CA ILE A 481 -10.49 -24.44 -6.48
C ILE A 481 -9.40 -24.06 -5.47
N GLY A 482 -9.75 -23.75 -4.21
CA GLY A 482 -8.79 -23.30 -3.19
C GLY A 482 -7.67 -24.30 -2.88
N THR A 483 -7.96 -25.61 -2.93
CA THR A 483 -6.99 -26.66 -2.58
C THR A 483 -6.00 -27.00 -3.69
N THR A 484 -6.34 -26.70 -4.96
CA THR A 484 -5.48 -26.99 -6.11
C THR A 484 -4.57 -25.82 -6.51
N ALA A 485 -4.94 -24.58 -6.14
CA ALA A 485 -4.12 -23.40 -6.40
C ALA A 485 -2.91 -23.27 -5.45
N GLU A 486 -3.00 -23.82 -4.23
CA GLU A 486 -1.91 -23.78 -3.24
C GLU A 486 -0.70 -24.66 -3.61
N TRP A 487 -0.91 -25.82 -4.26
CA TRP A 487 0.20 -26.70 -4.65
C TRP A 487 1.10 -26.07 -5.72
N ILE A 488 0.53 -25.27 -6.64
CA ILE A 488 1.26 -24.57 -7.69
C ILE A 488 2.11 -23.44 -7.10
N TRP A 489 1.64 -22.77 -6.05
CA TRP A 489 2.38 -21.69 -5.39
C TRP A 489 3.53 -22.18 -4.49
N GLN A 490 3.40 -23.34 -3.84
CA GLN A 490 4.52 -23.95 -3.11
C GLN A 490 5.49 -24.72 -4.02
N GLY A 491 5.08 -25.13 -5.22
CA GLY A 491 5.87 -25.91 -6.18
C GLY A 491 6.85 -25.12 -7.07
N GLY A 492 7.01 -23.81 -6.85
CA GLY A 492 7.80 -22.91 -7.72
C GLY A 492 9.32 -23.18 -7.82
N ARG A 493 9.85 -24.19 -7.09
CA ARG A 493 11.26 -24.64 -7.21
C ARG A 493 11.46 -25.99 -7.90
N ALA A 494 10.40 -26.75 -8.18
CA ALA A 494 10.52 -28.11 -8.74
C ALA A 494 10.37 -28.20 -10.27
N VAL A 495 9.99 -27.11 -10.95
CA VAL A 495 9.76 -27.12 -12.42
C VAL A 495 11.07 -27.02 -13.23
N GLY A 496 12.19 -26.66 -12.60
CA GLY A 496 13.51 -26.62 -13.25
C GLY A 496 14.08 -27.99 -13.63
N GLN A 497 13.68 -29.07 -12.94
CA GLN A 497 14.20 -30.42 -13.21
C GLN A 497 13.39 -31.20 -14.25
N LEU A 498 12.11 -30.87 -14.45
CA LEU A 498 11.29 -31.52 -15.47
C LEU A 498 11.60 -31.02 -16.89
N PHE A 499 12.04 -29.76 -17.03
CA PHE A 499 12.43 -29.19 -18.34
C PHE A 499 13.81 -29.65 -18.83
N GLY A 500 14.71 -30.07 -17.94
CA GLY A 500 16.02 -30.62 -18.33
C GLY A 500 15.95 -32.00 -18.98
N GLY A 501 15.00 -32.85 -18.55
CA GLY A 501 14.83 -34.21 -19.07
C GLY A 501 14.18 -34.27 -20.46
N ILE A 502 13.36 -33.29 -20.82
CA ILE A 502 12.68 -33.24 -22.13
C ILE A 502 13.57 -32.61 -23.20
N PHE A 503 14.49 -31.71 -22.83
CA PHE A 503 15.42 -31.09 -23.76
C PHE A 503 16.42 -32.12 -24.35
N ASN A 504 16.92 -33.04 -23.53
CA ASN A 504 17.81 -34.12 -23.98
C ASN A 504 17.14 -35.19 -24.87
N LEU A 505 15.80 -35.24 -24.92
CA LEU A 505 15.08 -36.18 -25.78
C LEU A 505 14.86 -35.61 -27.20
N PHE A 506 15.04 -34.30 -27.40
CA PHE A 506 14.80 -33.61 -28.67
C PHE A 506 16.09 -33.16 -29.39
N THR A 507 17.22 -33.08 -28.68
CA THR A 507 18.56 -32.98 -29.29
C THR A 507 19.18 -34.36 -29.34
N GLY A 508 19.05 -35.02 -30.49
CA GLY A 508 19.72 -36.30 -30.75
C GLY A 508 21.22 -36.11 -30.84
N ASP A 509 21.92 -36.32 -29.74
CA ASP A 509 23.34 -36.62 -29.69
C ASP A 509 23.49 -38.07 -29.20
N ASP A 510 23.89 -38.97 -30.10
CA ASP A 510 24.32 -40.32 -29.76
C ASP A 510 25.74 -40.25 -29.16
N PRO A 511 26.00 -40.81 -27.96
CA PRO A 511 27.36 -41.02 -27.50
C PRO A 511 27.88 -42.38 -28.01
N GLU A 512 28.88 -42.33 -28.88
CA GLU A 512 29.70 -43.49 -29.25
C GLU A 512 30.43 -44.11 -28.04
N ASP A 513 30.55 -45.42 -28.12
CA ASP A 513 31.25 -46.37 -27.27
C ASP A 513 32.65 -45.94 -26.81
N GLN A 514 32.94 -46.08 -25.51
CA GLN A 514 34.25 -46.52 -25.06
C GLN A 514 34.17 -47.24 -23.71
N ARG A 515 34.12 -48.58 -23.80
CA ARG A 515 34.53 -49.52 -22.76
C ARG A 515 36.05 -49.47 -22.58
N SER A 516 36.51 -49.34 -21.33
CA SER A 516 37.58 -50.19 -20.81
C SER A 516 37.57 -50.21 -19.28
N ASP A 517 37.48 -51.44 -18.78
CA ASP A 517 37.61 -51.96 -17.42
C ASP A 517 38.55 -51.21 -16.47
N THR A 518 38.23 -51.18 -15.16
CA THR A 518 38.84 -52.11 -14.17
C THR A 518 38.41 -51.85 -12.72
N LEU A 519 37.96 -52.94 -12.09
CA LEU A 519 38.18 -53.42 -10.71
C LEU A 519 37.93 -52.54 -9.46
N SER A 520 37.01 -53.05 -8.63
CA SER A 520 37.23 -53.53 -7.24
C SER A 520 37.93 -52.61 -6.23
N GLN A 521 37.22 -52.20 -5.18
CA GLN A 521 37.37 -52.81 -3.84
C GLN A 521 36.43 -52.18 -2.81
N THR A 522 35.89 -53.09 -2.02
CA THR A 522 35.31 -52.98 -0.67
C THR A 522 36.10 -52.06 0.28
N GLY A 523 35.35 -51.34 1.12
CA GLY A 523 35.81 -50.63 2.31
C GLY A 523 34.62 -49.97 3.01
#